data_AF-A0A7C1IXN4-F1
#
_entry.id   AF-A0A7C1IXN4-F1
#
_cell.length_a   1.000
_cell.length_b   1.000
_cell.length_c   1.000
_cell.angle_alpha   90.00
_cell.angle_beta   90.00
_cell.angle_gamma   90.00
#
_symmetry.space_group_name_H-M   'P 1'
#
loop_
_entity.id
_entity.type
_entity.pdbx_description
1 polymer ?
#
loop_
_entity_poly.entity_id
_entity_poly.type
_entity_poly.pdbx_seq_one_letter_code
_entity_poly.pdbx_strand_id
1 'polypeptide(L)'
;MEQIAWLRRMPSPVWQRWGRVLRWTLFMLLLLAIGAGFLLAAPSATVTITPASDQVFVRVPIIADPALADIDVENYQMPASVVSLEATAHVTIQSSGRETVGASLSQGLVTFTNTTDEPIVIPLGTVVSTSSIYPIRFETQIETTLPAGEESTIQVPIQALPEHAGATGNVDPGVINRVEGPLEGLITVTNPNATYGGAVEERVTVTPEDHDRLLVLGEQQVLQHARDLLLHQLSGEQFLVPGSVVITEERPEWTIYSAFAGDVAESVSLDMRARVQAVVVDERQARLVAYSGLSPYIQPGLEVSLDDLTFTRGEIQQIEPSGRVTFLMEITGNIAVSIDPNVVRERIAGASVGEAQQRLQRELLLDPDRPPQIDTWPGWYGRLPLLPVRITVRIETP
;
A
#
# COMPACT_ATOMS: atom_id res chain seq x y z
N MET A 1 -120.47 -17.41 11.73
CA MET A 1 -120.15 -17.40 13.19
C MET A 1 -120.03 -18.86 13.58
N GLU A 2 -118.94 -19.43 14.09
CA GLU A 2 -117.71 -18.93 14.70
C GLU A 2 -116.69 -20.10 14.81
N GLN A 3 -115.41 -19.74 14.68
CA GLN A 3 -114.23 -20.14 15.47
C GLN A 3 -113.89 -21.61 15.87
N ILE A 4 -112.75 -22.05 15.32
CA ILE A 4 -111.47 -22.50 15.96
C ILE A 4 -111.51 -23.52 17.12
N ALA A 5 -110.80 -24.65 16.93
CA ALA A 5 -109.88 -25.21 17.95
C ALA A 5 -108.84 -26.16 17.33
N TRP A 6 -107.57 -25.79 17.47
CA TRP A 6 -106.39 -26.58 17.10
C TRP A 6 -106.14 -27.71 18.09
N LEU A 7 -105.82 -28.91 17.61
CA LEU A 7 -105.21 -29.97 18.42
C LEU A 7 -103.94 -30.51 17.77
N ARG A 8 -102.80 -30.04 18.28
CA ARG A 8 -101.46 -30.60 18.10
C ARG A 8 -101.48 -32.08 18.52
N ARG A 9 -101.21 -32.99 17.59
CA ARG A 9 -100.88 -34.38 17.91
C ARG A 9 -99.40 -34.48 18.31
N MET A 10 -99.14 -34.82 19.57
CA MET A 10 -97.86 -35.35 20.02
C MET A 10 -97.72 -36.82 19.56
N PRO A 11 -96.55 -37.26 19.04
CA PRO A 11 -96.21 -38.68 18.98
C PRO A 11 -95.33 -39.11 20.18
N SER A 12 -95.38 -40.42 20.40
CA SER A 12 -95.16 -41.23 21.61
C SER A 12 -93.70 -41.62 21.94
N PRO A 13 -93.42 -42.19 23.14
CA PRO A 13 -92.07 -42.29 23.74
C PRO A 13 -91.17 -43.43 23.23
N VAL A 14 -91.51 -44.14 22.15
CA VAL A 14 -90.79 -45.38 21.74
C VAL A 14 -89.78 -45.12 20.61
N TRP A 15 -89.95 -44.03 19.84
CA TRP A 15 -88.98 -43.62 18.80
C TRP A 15 -87.68 -43.01 19.35
N GLN A 16 -87.66 -42.61 20.63
CA GLN A 16 -86.49 -42.01 21.28
C GLN A 16 -85.40 -43.02 21.71
N ARG A 17 -85.68 -44.33 21.76
CA ARG A 17 -84.67 -45.35 22.17
C ARG A 17 -83.81 -45.84 20.98
N TRP A 18 -84.39 -46.02 19.80
CA TRP A 18 -83.65 -46.41 18.59
C TRP A 18 -82.83 -45.25 18.00
N GLY A 19 -83.36 -44.03 18.03
CA GLY A 19 -82.59 -42.83 17.67
C GLY A 19 -81.40 -42.56 18.60
N ARG A 20 -81.44 -43.06 19.85
CA ARG A 20 -80.29 -42.97 20.78
C ARG A 20 -79.19 -43.95 20.40
N VAL A 21 -79.50 -45.22 20.16
CA VAL A 21 -78.49 -46.23 19.80
C VAL A 21 -77.78 -45.87 18.49
N LEU A 22 -78.53 -45.42 17.47
CA LEU A 22 -77.95 -44.98 16.19
C LEU A 22 -77.10 -43.70 16.32
N ARG A 23 -77.50 -42.76 17.18
CA ARG A 23 -76.69 -41.57 17.49
C ARG A 23 -75.40 -41.93 18.21
N TRP A 24 -75.43 -42.89 19.14
CA TRP A 24 -74.24 -43.35 19.86
C TRP A 24 -73.28 -44.12 18.96
N THR A 25 -73.77 -44.93 18.01
CA THR A 25 -72.89 -45.61 17.03
C THR A 25 -72.28 -44.61 16.04
N LEU A 26 -73.05 -43.66 15.49
CA LEU A 26 -72.52 -42.58 14.66
C LEU A 26 -71.51 -41.71 15.42
N PHE A 27 -71.79 -41.39 16.69
CA PHE A 27 -70.88 -40.63 17.54
C PHE A 27 -69.58 -41.39 17.81
N MET A 28 -69.65 -42.69 18.12
CA MET A 28 -68.46 -43.55 18.24
C MET A 28 -67.67 -43.63 16.94
N LEU A 29 -68.34 -43.75 15.79
CA LEU A 29 -67.70 -43.83 14.48
C LEU A 29 -67.03 -42.50 14.09
N LEU A 30 -67.66 -41.37 14.42
CA LEU A 30 -67.07 -40.04 14.29
C LEU A 30 -65.87 -39.86 15.23
N LEU A 31 -65.97 -40.25 16.50
CA LEU A 31 -64.87 -40.23 17.46
C LEU A 31 -63.70 -41.09 17.00
N LEU A 32 -63.99 -42.26 16.43
CA LEU A 32 -62.98 -43.17 15.89
C LEU A 32 -62.34 -42.59 14.63
N ALA A 33 -63.12 -41.94 13.76
CA ALA A 33 -62.60 -41.22 12.59
C ALA A 33 -61.74 -40.00 12.98
N ILE A 34 -62.15 -39.24 14.01
CA ILE A 34 -61.38 -38.12 14.55
C ILE A 34 -60.11 -38.63 15.24
N GLY A 35 -60.20 -39.70 16.02
CA GLY A 35 -59.06 -40.33 16.67
C GLY A 35 -58.06 -40.90 15.66
N ALA A 36 -58.55 -41.57 14.61
CA ALA A 36 -57.73 -42.05 13.50
C ALA A 36 -57.11 -40.88 12.71
N GLY A 37 -57.88 -39.83 12.42
CA GLY A 37 -57.38 -38.62 11.77
C GLY A 37 -56.31 -37.90 12.60
N PHE A 38 -56.49 -37.83 13.92
CA PHE A 38 -55.50 -37.28 14.84
C PHE A 38 -54.23 -38.12 14.87
N LEU A 39 -54.34 -39.45 14.95
CA LEU A 39 -53.19 -40.36 14.89
C LEU A 39 -52.43 -40.31 13.55
N LEU A 40 -53.11 -39.97 12.46
CA LEU A 40 -52.50 -39.78 11.14
C LEU A 40 -51.85 -38.41 10.96
N ALA A 41 -52.40 -37.35 11.58
CA ALA A 41 -51.99 -35.97 11.35
C ALA A 41 -51.14 -35.34 12.46
N ALA A 42 -51.11 -35.93 13.66
CA ALA A 42 -50.34 -35.45 14.81
C ALA A 42 -48.85 -35.81 14.81
N PRO A 43 -48.40 -36.98 14.30
CA PRO A 43 -46.99 -37.32 14.32
C PRO A 43 -46.16 -36.34 13.49
N SER A 44 -45.01 -35.94 14.01
CA SER A 44 -44.01 -35.13 13.30
C SER A 44 -42.64 -35.78 13.40
N ALA A 45 -41.79 -35.53 12.41
CA ALA A 45 -40.41 -35.99 12.45
C ALA A 45 -39.45 -34.89 12.01
N THR A 46 -38.29 -34.83 12.63
CA THR A 46 -37.16 -34.01 12.18
C THR A 46 -36.04 -34.93 11.75
N VAL A 47 -35.53 -34.72 10.55
CA VAL A 47 -34.46 -35.51 9.95
C VAL A 47 -33.30 -34.57 9.67
N THR A 48 -32.19 -34.80 10.35
CA THR A 48 -30.95 -34.05 10.15
C THR A 48 -30.00 -34.89 9.31
N ILE A 49 -29.54 -34.33 8.19
CA ILE A 49 -28.63 -34.98 7.25
C ILE A 49 -27.41 -34.10 7.03
N THR A 50 -26.24 -34.75 6.95
CA THR A 50 -24.98 -34.11 6.56
C THR A 50 -24.55 -34.69 5.21
N PRO A 51 -24.59 -33.90 4.12
CA PRO A 51 -24.14 -34.37 2.82
C PRO A 51 -22.64 -34.66 2.83
N ALA A 52 -22.19 -35.55 1.94
CA ALA A 52 -20.76 -35.68 1.69
C ALA A 52 -20.22 -34.37 1.10
N SER A 53 -19.05 -33.94 1.58
CA SER A 53 -18.36 -32.76 1.07
C SER A 53 -16.93 -33.04 0.68
N ASP A 54 -16.47 -32.37 -0.37
CA ASP A 54 -15.08 -32.32 -0.78
C ASP A 54 -14.51 -30.91 -0.54
N GLN A 55 -13.26 -30.84 -0.09
CA GLN A 55 -12.54 -29.58 -0.03
C GLN A 55 -12.00 -29.21 -1.41
N VAL A 56 -12.24 -27.97 -1.82
CA VAL A 56 -11.71 -27.42 -3.06
C VAL A 56 -10.65 -26.37 -2.76
N PHE A 57 -9.55 -26.43 -3.50
CA PHE A 57 -8.52 -25.40 -3.53
C PHE A 57 -8.17 -25.10 -4.98
N VAL A 58 -8.56 -23.92 -5.47
CA VAL A 58 -8.32 -23.49 -6.85
C VAL A 58 -7.65 -22.13 -6.86
N ARG A 59 -6.66 -21.97 -7.73
CA ARG A 59 -5.99 -20.69 -8.00
C ARG A 59 -6.39 -20.22 -9.38
N VAL A 60 -7.09 -19.10 -9.45
CA VAL A 60 -7.55 -18.50 -10.71
C VAL A 60 -6.72 -17.26 -10.99
N PRO A 61 -5.97 -17.19 -12.11
CA PRO A 61 -5.36 -15.94 -12.55
C PRO A 61 -6.45 -15.00 -13.09
N ILE A 62 -6.50 -13.79 -12.53
CA ILE A 62 -7.45 -12.75 -12.94
C ILE A 62 -6.66 -11.59 -13.53
N ILE A 63 -7.17 -11.07 -14.65
CA ILE A 63 -6.59 -9.92 -15.35
C ILE A 63 -7.48 -8.71 -15.08
N ALA A 64 -6.98 -7.75 -14.31
CA ALA A 64 -7.63 -6.45 -14.15
C ALA A 64 -7.10 -5.48 -15.21
N ASP A 65 -7.99 -4.97 -16.06
CA ASP A 65 -7.65 -4.08 -17.17
C ASP A 65 -8.40 -2.74 -17.06
N PRO A 66 -7.70 -1.60 -17.01
CA PRO A 66 -8.32 -0.28 -17.02
C PRO A 66 -9.10 0.07 -18.29
N ALA A 67 -8.79 -0.56 -19.42
CA ALA A 67 -9.47 -0.31 -20.70
C ALA A 67 -10.81 -1.05 -20.81
N LEU A 68 -11.07 -2.00 -19.92
CA LEU A 68 -12.29 -2.79 -19.90
C LEU A 68 -13.41 -2.02 -19.18
N ALA A 69 -14.62 -2.01 -19.75
CA ALA A 69 -15.77 -1.30 -19.18
C ALA A 69 -16.63 -2.17 -18.24
N ASP A 70 -16.65 -3.48 -18.46
CA ASP A 70 -17.48 -4.43 -17.72
C ASP A 70 -16.74 -5.75 -17.54
N ILE A 71 -17.21 -6.60 -16.63
CA ILE A 71 -16.56 -7.87 -16.30
C ILE A 71 -16.67 -8.85 -17.49
N ASP A 72 -15.56 -9.47 -17.87
CA ASP A 72 -15.51 -10.58 -18.84
C ASP A 72 -15.15 -11.88 -18.10
N VAL A 73 -16.21 -12.61 -17.77
CA VAL A 73 -16.14 -13.83 -16.97
C VAL A 73 -15.52 -15.00 -17.75
N GLU A 74 -15.62 -15.01 -19.08
CA GLU A 74 -15.11 -16.10 -19.94
C GLU A 74 -13.60 -16.03 -20.10
N ASN A 75 -13.05 -14.81 -20.19
CA ASN A 75 -11.62 -14.58 -20.35
C ASN A 75 -10.90 -14.25 -19.03
N TYR A 76 -11.58 -14.37 -17.89
CA TYR A 76 -11.09 -14.03 -16.56
C TYR A 76 -10.59 -12.58 -16.43
N GLN A 77 -11.30 -11.64 -17.05
CA GLN A 77 -10.95 -10.23 -17.05
C GLN A 77 -11.98 -9.39 -16.28
N MET A 78 -11.49 -8.32 -15.66
CA MET A 78 -12.32 -7.38 -14.92
C MET A 78 -11.82 -5.94 -15.10
N PRO A 79 -12.70 -4.93 -14.95
CA PRO A 79 -12.27 -3.55 -15.05
C PRO A 79 -11.38 -3.17 -13.86
N ALA A 80 -10.35 -2.37 -14.13
CA ALA A 80 -9.51 -1.73 -13.12
C ALA A 80 -9.73 -0.21 -13.14
N SER A 81 -9.54 0.47 -12.01
CA SER A 81 -9.62 1.93 -11.94
C SER A 81 -8.22 2.52 -11.77
N VAL A 82 -7.81 3.40 -12.68
CA VAL A 82 -6.58 4.18 -12.51
C VAL A 82 -6.94 5.48 -11.81
N VAL A 83 -6.44 5.64 -10.60
CA VAL A 83 -6.64 6.85 -9.80
C VAL A 83 -5.37 7.69 -9.90
N SER A 84 -5.55 8.99 -10.15
CA SER A 84 -4.45 9.95 -10.20
C SER A 84 -4.62 10.99 -9.11
N LEU A 85 -3.53 11.33 -8.41
CA LEU A 85 -3.48 12.41 -7.44
C LEU A 85 -2.15 13.14 -7.49
N GLU A 86 -2.09 14.30 -6.85
CA GLU A 86 -0.85 15.02 -6.62
C GLU A 86 -0.38 14.77 -5.18
N ALA A 87 0.89 14.41 -5.04
CA ALA A 87 1.53 14.23 -3.74
C ALA A 87 2.78 15.11 -3.65
N THR A 88 3.09 15.51 -2.43
CA THR A 88 4.24 16.36 -2.11
C THR A 88 5.15 15.69 -1.11
N ALA A 89 6.43 16.00 -1.18
CA ALA A 89 7.43 15.62 -0.22
C ALA A 89 8.37 16.78 0.10
N HIS A 90 8.86 16.80 1.32
CA HIS A 90 9.92 17.69 1.76
C HIS A 90 11.02 16.82 2.39
N VAL A 91 12.23 16.90 1.85
CA VAL A 91 13.38 16.11 2.31
C VAL A 91 14.55 17.04 2.55
N THR A 92 15.32 16.80 3.61
CA THR A 92 16.53 17.56 3.93
C THR A 92 17.68 16.61 4.18
N ILE A 93 18.86 16.93 3.65
CA ILE A 93 20.11 16.22 3.93
C ILE A 93 21.21 17.20 4.34
N GLN A 94 22.27 16.68 4.96
CA GLN A 94 23.50 17.43 5.20
C GLN A 94 24.33 17.48 3.91
N SER A 95 24.88 18.65 3.61
CA SER A 95 25.74 18.84 2.45
C SER A 95 27.06 18.09 2.61
N SER A 96 27.58 17.53 1.53
CA SER A 96 28.78 16.68 1.56
C SER A 96 30.05 17.34 1.05
N GLY A 97 29.92 18.47 0.33
CA GLY A 97 31.03 19.20 -0.26
C GLY A 97 31.84 19.94 0.79
N ARG A 98 33.14 20.07 0.53
CA ARG A 98 34.05 20.88 1.34
C ARG A 98 34.91 21.73 0.43
N GLU A 99 34.95 23.01 0.71
CA GLU A 99 35.77 23.97 0.01
C GLU A 99 36.69 24.68 1.00
N THR A 100 37.94 24.87 0.62
CA THR A 100 38.93 25.60 1.42
C THR A 100 39.18 26.96 0.78
N VAL A 101 38.85 28.03 1.50
CA VAL A 101 39.02 29.41 1.03
C VAL A 101 40.03 30.17 1.88
N GLY A 102 40.73 31.12 1.28
CA GLY A 102 41.66 32.00 2.01
C GLY A 102 40.91 32.90 2.98
N ALA A 103 41.16 32.75 4.29
CA ALA A 103 40.48 33.49 5.35
C ALA A 103 41.23 34.76 5.76
N SER A 104 42.56 34.76 5.63
CA SER A 104 43.41 35.90 5.98
C SER A 104 44.56 36.09 5.00
N LEU A 105 45.03 37.33 4.90
CA LEU A 105 46.17 37.72 4.09
C LEU A 105 47.45 37.56 4.92
N SER A 106 48.49 37.00 4.30
CA SER A 106 49.80 36.95 4.92
C SER A 106 50.45 38.32 4.96
N GLN A 107 51.28 38.54 5.96
CA GLN A 107 52.03 39.76 6.21
C GLN A 107 53.48 39.43 6.47
N GLY A 108 54.37 40.39 6.23
CA GLY A 108 55.78 40.22 6.51
C GLY A 108 56.55 41.52 6.35
N LEU A 109 57.87 41.40 6.42
CA LEU A 109 58.80 42.51 6.19
C LEU A 109 59.68 42.15 4.99
N VAL A 110 59.89 43.12 4.10
CA VAL A 110 60.91 43.05 3.06
C VAL A 110 62.00 44.07 3.35
N THR A 111 63.22 43.73 2.98
CA THR A 111 64.37 44.63 2.98
C THR A 111 64.62 45.04 1.55
N PHE A 112 64.52 46.34 1.27
CA PHE A 112 64.93 46.92 0.00
C PHE A 112 66.38 47.40 0.10
N THR A 113 67.16 47.18 -0.95
CA THR A 113 68.55 47.65 -1.08
C THR A 113 68.67 48.56 -2.29
N ASN A 114 69.26 49.75 -2.12
CA ASN A 114 69.46 50.70 -3.20
C ASN A 114 70.68 50.29 -4.02
N THR A 115 70.56 50.31 -5.35
CA THR A 115 71.67 50.07 -6.28
C THR A 115 72.07 51.33 -7.04
N THR A 116 71.64 52.50 -6.57
CA THR A 116 71.89 53.81 -7.18
C THR A 116 72.50 54.80 -6.17
N ASP A 117 73.09 55.87 -6.70
CA ASP A 117 73.71 56.95 -5.92
C ASP A 117 72.69 58.05 -5.51
N GLU A 118 71.40 57.87 -5.80
CA GLU A 118 70.33 58.82 -5.49
C GLU A 118 69.32 58.21 -4.50
N PRO A 119 68.67 59.02 -3.65
CA PRO A 119 67.62 58.52 -2.77
C PRO A 119 66.37 58.18 -3.59
N ILE A 120 65.77 57.01 -3.32
CA ILE A 120 64.60 56.50 -4.04
C ILE A 120 63.39 56.50 -3.11
N VAL A 121 62.27 57.05 -3.57
CA VAL A 121 60.99 56.95 -2.87
C VAL A 121 60.33 55.63 -3.24
N ILE A 122 59.91 54.86 -2.23
CA ILE A 122 59.11 53.64 -2.37
C ILE A 122 57.68 53.99 -1.95
N PRO A 123 56.75 54.16 -2.90
CA PRO A 123 55.36 54.48 -2.60
C PRO A 123 54.66 53.37 -1.82
N LEU A 124 53.58 53.74 -1.11
CA LEU A 124 52.56 52.80 -0.65
C LEU A 124 51.98 52.03 -1.84
N GLY A 125 51.75 50.72 -1.69
CA GLY A 125 51.19 49.89 -2.77
C GLY A 125 52.20 49.45 -3.83
N THR A 126 53.50 49.63 -3.57
CA THR A 126 54.55 49.07 -4.44
C THR A 126 54.47 47.55 -4.41
N VAL A 127 54.39 46.91 -5.59
CA VAL A 127 54.23 45.46 -5.70
C VAL A 127 55.59 44.76 -5.72
N VAL A 128 55.74 43.76 -4.86
CA VAL A 128 56.88 42.83 -4.82
C VAL A 128 56.40 41.41 -4.97
N SER A 129 57.21 40.56 -5.60
CA SER A 129 56.78 39.21 -5.94
C SER A 129 57.90 38.17 -5.85
N THR A 130 57.48 36.90 -5.88
CA THR A 130 58.37 35.73 -5.91
C THR A 130 58.77 35.38 -7.35
N SER A 131 59.96 34.81 -7.55
CA SER A 131 60.46 34.43 -8.88
C SER A 131 59.92 33.09 -9.41
N SER A 132 58.66 32.74 -9.12
CA SER A 132 58.01 31.48 -9.54
C SER A 132 57.21 31.64 -10.84
N ILE A 133 56.85 30.51 -11.48
CA ILE A 133 55.98 30.48 -12.69
C ILE A 133 54.63 31.15 -12.41
N TYR A 134 54.11 30.94 -11.21
CA TYR A 134 52.96 31.66 -10.66
C TYR A 134 53.46 32.50 -9.49
N PRO A 135 53.80 33.79 -9.70
CA PRO A 135 54.36 34.64 -8.67
C PRO A 135 53.31 34.95 -7.60
N ILE A 136 53.71 34.89 -6.33
CA ILE A 136 52.90 35.37 -5.22
C ILE A 136 53.25 36.84 -5.02
N ARG A 137 52.24 37.69 -5.10
CA ARG A 137 52.38 39.15 -5.05
C ARG A 137 52.01 39.72 -3.68
N PHE A 138 52.77 40.73 -3.30
CA PHE A 138 52.59 41.49 -2.08
C PHE A 138 52.67 42.98 -2.39
N GLU A 139 52.00 43.80 -1.60
CA GLU A 139 52.06 45.25 -1.68
C GLU A 139 52.67 45.85 -0.41
N THR A 140 53.42 46.94 -0.55
CA THR A 140 53.95 47.72 0.58
C THR A 140 52.81 48.42 1.34
N GLN A 141 52.85 48.35 2.67
CA GLN A 141 51.82 48.95 3.54
C GLN A 141 52.13 50.39 3.99
N ILE A 142 53.33 50.88 3.70
CA ILE A 142 53.74 52.27 3.98
C ILE A 142 54.58 52.82 2.83
N GLU A 143 54.56 54.14 2.69
CA GLU A 143 55.54 54.86 1.88
C GLU A 143 56.82 55.09 2.68
N THR A 144 57.98 54.95 2.04
CA THR A 144 59.27 55.26 2.66
C THR A 144 60.27 55.81 1.66
N THR A 145 61.34 56.46 2.14
CA THR A 145 62.46 56.90 1.31
C THR A 145 63.68 56.07 1.62
N LEU A 146 64.16 55.34 0.62
CA LEU A 146 65.39 54.58 0.65
C LEU A 146 66.58 55.54 0.43
N PRO A 147 67.53 55.65 1.37
CA PRO A 147 68.67 56.56 1.25
C PRO A 147 69.52 56.29 0.01
N ALA A 148 70.35 57.25 -0.38
CA ALA A 148 71.35 57.08 -1.43
C ALA A 148 72.54 56.23 -0.96
N GLY A 149 73.13 55.47 -1.88
CA GLY A 149 74.37 54.73 -1.67
C GLY A 149 74.21 53.22 -1.91
N GLU A 150 75.16 52.65 -2.65
CA GLU A 150 75.36 51.20 -2.79
C GLU A 150 75.36 50.57 -1.39
N GLU A 151 74.47 49.59 -1.16
CA GLU A 151 74.26 48.88 0.12
C GLU A 151 73.41 49.60 1.19
N SER A 152 72.81 50.75 0.89
CA SER A 152 71.80 51.33 1.78
C SER A 152 70.54 50.46 1.80
N THR A 153 70.02 50.15 2.99
CA THR A 153 68.88 49.25 3.17
C THR A 153 67.78 49.84 4.04
N ILE A 154 66.53 49.45 3.78
CA ILE A 154 65.39 49.78 4.62
C ILE A 154 64.40 48.62 4.69
N GLN A 155 63.79 48.43 5.87
CA GLN A 155 62.74 47.43 6.05
C GLN A 155 61.36 48.06 5.90
N VAL A 156 60.50 47.41 5.13
CA VAL A 156 59.15 47.87 4.82
C VAL A 156 58.14 46.73 5.05
N PRO A 157 57.05 46.98 5.78
CA PRO A 157 55.96 46.01 5.91
C PRO A 157 55.22 45.80 4.59
N ILE A 158 54.88 44.54 4.34
CA ILE A 158 54.14 44.09 3.15
C ILE A 158 52.92 43.25 3.54
N GLN A 159 51.93 43.21 2.66
CA GLN A 159 50.76 42.33 2.75
C GLN A 159 50.55 41.60 1.43
N ALA A 160 50.16 40.33 1.46
CA ALA A 160 49.77 39.62 0.25
C ALA A 160 48.55 40.27 -0.41
N LEU A 161 48.53 40.28 -1.75
CA LEU A 161 47.35 40.73 -2.48
C LEU A 161 46.15 39.79 -2.21
N PRO A 162 44.90 40.29 -2.33
CA PRO A 162 43.70 39.50 -2.07
C PRO A 162 43.61 38.16 -2.83
N GLU A 163 44.18 38.09 -4.03
CA GLU A 163 44.24 36.88 -4.87
C GLU A 163 45.13 35.77 -4.28
N HIS A 164 45.94 36.08 -3.28
CA HIS A 164 46.82 35.15 -2.57
C HIS A 164 46.46 35.00 -1.08
N ALA A 165 45.19 35.25 -0.74
CA ALA A 165 44.68 34.95 0.60
C ALA A 165 44.82 33.45 0.92
N GLY A 166 45.09 33.14 2.19
CA GLY A 166 45.29 31.77 2.65
C GLY A 166 46.74 31.37 2.85
N ALA A 167 46.96 30.08 3.05
CA ALA A 167 48.29 29.53 3.36
C ALA A 167 49.30 29.73 2.22
N THR A 168 48.83 29.90 0.99
CA THR A 168 49.66 30.16 -0.20
C THR A 168 50.40 31.48 -0.12
N GLY A 169 49.88 32.48 0.61
CA GLY A 169 50.57 33.74 0.84
C GLY A 169 51.74 33.64 1.83
N ASN A 170 51.87 32.55 2.58
CA ASN A 170 52.99 32.34 3.50
C ASN A 170 54.19 31.79 2.73
N VAL A 171 55.22 32.60 2.55
CA VAL A 171 56.42 32.25 1.78
C VAL A 171 57.64 32.24 2.70
N ASP A 172 58.58 31.35 2.37
CA ASP A 172 59.83 31.18 3.11
C ASP A 172 60.75 32.42 3.00
N PRO A 173 61.74 32.57 3.89
CA PRO A 173 62.76 33.61 3.79
C PRO A 173 63.48 33.60 2.44
N GLY A 174 63.73 34.78 1.87
CA GLY A 174 64.46 34.99 0.63
C GLY A 174 63.69 34.66 -0.66
N VAL A 175 62.43 34.27 -0.58
CA VAL A 175 61.60 33.91 -1.73
C VAL A 175 61.04 35.14 -2.45
N ILE A 176 60.74 36.22 -1.73
CA ILE A 176 60.33 37.50 -2.31
C ILE A 176 61.60 38.20 -2.77
N ASN A 177 61.80 38.29 -4.08
CA ASN A 177 63.07 38.71 -4.67
C ASN A 177 62.91 39.60 -5.90
N ARG A 178 61.68 39.93 -6.29
CA ARG A 178 61.38 40.77 -7.45
C ARG A 178 60.56 41.99 -7.05
N VAL A 179 60.89 43.13 -7.64
CA VAL A 179 60.08 44.35 -7.57
C VAL A 179 59.39 44.53 -8.92
N GLU A 180 58.10 44.81 -8.91
CA GLU A 180 57.32 45.06 -10.13
C GLU A 180 57.13 46.57 -10.36
N GLY A 181 57.17 47.00 -11.62
CA GLY A 181 56.88 48.38 -12.02
C GLY A 181 58.13 49.27 -12.12
N PRO A 182 58.02 50.59 -11.89
CA PRO A 182 59.04 51.57 -12.25
C PRO A 182 60.32 51.51 -11.40
N LEU A 183 60.30 50.77 -10.28
CA LEU A 183 61.44 50.57 -9.40
C LEU A 183 62.24 49.31 -9.78
N GLU A 184 61.78 48.52 -10.75
CA GLU A 184 62.48 47.33 -11.25
C GLU A 184 63.86 47.72 -11.81
N GLY A 185 64.92 47.09 -11.29
CA GLY A 185 66.31 47.36 -11.69
C GLY A 185 66.98 48.57 -11.02
N LEU A 186 66.24 49.37 -10.23
CA LEU A 186 66.79 50.47 -9.43
C LEU A 186 67.03 50.07 -7.96
N ILE A 187 66.28 49.08 -7.50
CA ILE A 187 66.39 48.52 -6.14
C ILE A 187 66.32 47.00 -6.22
N THR A 188 66.88 46.32 -5.22
CA THR A 188 66.66 44.89 -4.99
C THR A 188 65.82 44.68 -3.74
N VAL A 189 65.11 43.55 -3.67
CA VAL A 189 64.24 43.21 -2.52
C VAL A 189 64.55 41.81 -2.03
N THR A 190 64.50 41.61 -0.71
CA THR A 190 64.55 40.28 -0.09
C THR A 190 63.70 40.26 1.18
N ASN A 191 62.97 39.18 1.46
CA ASN A 191 62.31 39.00 2.75
C ASN A 191 63.25 38.23 3.72
N PRO A 192 63.79 38.87 4.77
CA PRO A 192 64.71 38.20 5.70
C PRO A 192 64.02 37.12 6.56
N ASN A 193 62.71 37.24 6.77
CA ASN A 193 61.89 36.28 7.52
C ASN A 193 60.73 35.78 6.65
N ALA A 194 60.15 34.64 7.01
CA ALA A 194 58.95 34.12 6.37
C ALA A 194 57.77 35.09 6.54
N THR A 195 56.90 35.16 5.55
CA THR A 195 55.59 35.82 5.73
C THR A 195 54.68 34.89 6.53
N TYR A 196 53.77 35.47 7.31
CA TYR A 196 52.92 34.74 8.24
C TYR A 196 51.51 35.31 8.27
N GLY A 197 50.58 34.59 8.88
CA GLY A 197 49.22 35.07 9.08
C GLY A 197 48.25 34.74 7.94
N GLY A 198 48.70 34.14 6.84
CA GLY A 198 47.81 33.57 5.83
C GLY A 198 47.20 32.26 6.33
N ALA A 199 45.89 32.21 6.55
CA ALA A 199 45.17 31.04 7.06
C ALA A 199 43.98 30.71 6.14
N VAL A 200 43.61 29.43 6.11
CA VAL A 200 42.46 28.95 5.34
C VAL A 200 41.29 28.66 6.27
N GLU A 201 40.08 28.80 5.73
CA GLU A 201 38.83 28.40 6.37
C GLU A 201 38.17 27.31 5.51
N GLU A 202 37.74 26.23 6.15
CA GLU A 202 36.97 25.16 5.51
C GLU A 202 35.48 25.49 5.60
N ARG A 203 34.79 25.45 4.47
CA ARG A 203 33.35 25.68 4.37
C ARG A 203 32.68 24.46 3.76
N VAL A 204 31.49 24.14 4.27
CA VAL A 204 30.64 23.09 3.71
C VAL A 204 29.90 23.66 2.51
N THR A 205 29.92 22.93 1.41
CA THR A 205 29.28 23.30 0.16
C THR A 205 28.36 22.21 -0.35
N VAL A 206 27.34 22.59 -1.10
CA VAL A 206 26.41 21.65 -1.72
C VAL A 206 27.06 21.02 -2.95
N THR A 207 26.97 19.70 -3.11
CA THR A 207 27.48 18.99 -4.29
C THR A 207 26.36 18.60 -5.26
N PRO A 208 26.68 18.33 -6.55
CA PRO A 208 25.72 17.72 -7.47
C PRO A 208 25.18 16.38 -6.95
N GLU A 209 26.03 15.58 -6.29
CA GLU A 209 25.64 14.30 -5.70
C GLU A 209 24.63 14.46 -4.56
N ASP A 210 24.66 15.58 -3.82
CA ASP A 210 23.64 15.90 -2.81
C ASP A 210 22.26 16.12 -3.45
N HIS A 211 22.20 16.76 -4.62
CA HIS A 211 20.95 16.93 -5.38
C HIS A 211 20.40 15.59 -5.88
N ASP A 212 21.25 14.74 -6.46
CA ASP A 212 20.84 13.40 -6.93
C ASP A 212 20.26 12.56 -5.77
N ARG A 213 20.91 12.62 -4.60
CA ARG A 213 20.42 11.92 -3.40
C ARG A 213 19.10 12.49 -2.91
N LEU A 214 18.94 13.80 -2.91
CA LEU A 214 17.67 14.44 -2.57
C LEU A 214 16.56 14.01 -3.51
N LEU A 215 16.81 13.96 -4.83
CA LEU A 215 15.82 13.57 -5.82
C LEU A 215 15.32 12.14 -5.56
N VAL A 216 16.22 11.18 -5.38
CA VAL A 216 15.84 9.78 -5.09
C VAL A 216 15.04 9.67 -3.80
N LEU A 217 15.44 10.38 -2.74
CA LEU A 217 14.70 10.38 -1.47
C LEU A 217 13.34 11.08 -1.62
N GLY A 218 13.28 12.15 -2.40
CA GLY A 218 12.06 12.89 -2.72
C GLY A 218 11.05 12.01 -3.45
N GLU A 219 11.45 11.34 -4.52
CA GLU A 219 10.60 10.41 -5.28
C GLU A 219 10.03 9.30 -4.39
N GLN A 220 10.87 8.69 -3.56
CA GLN A 220 10.44 7.65 -2.62
C GLN A 220 9.41 8.18 -1.62
N GLN A 221 9.65 9.36 -1.05
CA GLN A 221 8.75 9.98 -0.09
C GLN A 221 7.41 10.41 -0.75
N VAL A 222 7.45 10.91 -1.98
CA VAL A 222 6.26 11.23 -2.78
C VAL A 222 5.42 9.98 -3.02
N LEU A 223 6.04 8.87 -3.45
CA LEU A 223 5.35 7.60 -3.69
C LEU A 223 4.72 7.04 -2.40
N GLN A 224 5.44 7.12 -1.27
CA GLN A 224 4.91 6.69 0.03
C GLN A 224 3.72 7.55 0.46
N HIS A 225 3.84 8.87 0.39
CA HIS A 225 2.76 9.78 0.75
C HIS A 225 1.54 9.60 -0.17
N ALA A 226 1.75 9.45 -1.48
CA ALA A 226 0.68 9.17 -2.43
C ALA A 226 -0.05 7.86 -2.11
N ARG A 227 0.69 6.80 -1.78
CA ARG A 227 0.12 5.52 -1.35
C ARG A 227 -0.76 5.70 -0.10
N ASP A 228 -0.28 6.42 0.90
CA ASP A 228 -1.04 6.65 2.13
C ASP A 228 -2.32 7.43 1.83
N LEU A 229 -2.25 8.49 1.03
CA LEU A 229 -3.44 9.25 0.61
C LEU A 229 -4.46 8.37 -0.13
N LEU A 230 -4.00 7.52 -1.05
CA LEU A 230 -4.86 6.59 -1.78
C LEU A 230 -5.54 5.60 -0.84
N LEU A 231 -4.80 5.01 0.12
CA LEU A 231 -5.36 4.06 1.09
C LEU A 231 -6.47 4.68 1.95
N HIS A 232 -6.39 5.98 2.26
CA HIS A 232 -7.44 6.69 3.00
C HIS A 232 -8.67 7.02 2.13
N GLN A 233 -8.51 7.08 0.81
CA GLN A 233 -9.60 7.36 -0.15
C GLN A 233 -10.33 6.10 -0.62
N LEU A 234 -9.73 4.91 -0.45
CA LEU A 234 -10.37 3.66 -0.79
C LEU A 234 -11.69 3.50 -0.01
N SER A 235 -12.71 3.01 -0.71
CA SER A 235 -14.03 2.79 -0.12
C SER A 235 -14.51 1.37 -0.40
N GLY A 236 -15.21 0.77 0.58
CA GLY A 236 -15.74 -0.59 0.45
C GLY A 236 -14.64 -1.65 0.41
N GLU A 237 -14.79 -2.60 -0.50
CA GLU A 237 -13.84 -3.72 -0.71
C GLU A 237 -12.86 -3.43 -1.87
N GLN A 238 -12.51 -2.16 -2.07
CA GLN A 238 -11.48 -1.80 -3.02
C GLN A 238 -10.10 -2.00 -2.41
N PHE A 239 -9.14 -2.46 -3.22
CA PHE A 239 -7.76 -2.52 -2.81
C PHE A 239 -6.84 -1.83 -3.82
N LEU A 240 -5.84 -1.15 -3.29
CA LEU A 240 -4.72 -0.61 -4.06
C LEU A 240 -3.78 -1.76 -4.43
N VAL A 241 -3.48 -1.93 -5.72
CA VAL A 241 -2.54 -2.94 -6.20
C VAL A 241 -1.12 -2.55 -5.73
N PRO A 242 -0.47 -3.34 -4.85
CA PRO A 242 0.91 -3.06 -4.44
C PRO A 242 1.85 -2.98 -5.64
N GLY A 243 2.73 -1.99 -5.65
CA GLY A 243 3.68 -1.75 -6.75
C GLY A 243 3.11 -1.11 -8.01
N SER A 244 1.81 -0.79 -8.06
CA SER A 244 1.20 -0.04 -9.17
C SER A 244 1.35 1.49 -9.04
N VAL A 245 1.81 1.97 -7.89
CA VAL A 245 1.96 3.40 -7.60
C VAL A 245 3.19 3.92 -8.33
N VAL A 246 2.99 4.76 -9.32
CA VAL A 246 4.06 5.29 -10.20
C VAL A 246 3.91 6.78 -10.41
N ILE A 247 5.04 7.48 -10.52
CA ILE A 247 5.04 8.89 -10.92
C ILE A 247 4.83 8.95 -12.44
N THR A 248 3.90 9.79 -12.87
CA THR A 248 3.52 9.91 -14.30
C THR A 248 3.81 11.27 -14.89
N GLU A 249 3.87 12.29 -14.06
CA GLU A 249 4.22 13.64 -14.48
C GLU A 249 5.04 14.32 -13.40
N GLU A 250 6.20 14.80 -13.83
CA GLU A 250 7.09 15.66 -13.07
C GLU A 250 7.34 16.91 -13.88
N ARG A 251 7.46 18.04 -13.19
CA ARG A 251 7.74 19.32 -13.84
C ARG A 251 8.90 20.00 -13.15
N PRO A 252 9.80 20.69 -13.87
CA PRO A 252 10.91 21.40 -13.25
C PRO A 252 10.46 22.41 -12.18
N GLU A 253 9.31 23.06 -12.38
CA GLU A 253 8.74 23.99 -11.39
C GLU A 253 8.19 23.32 -10.11
N TRP A 254 8.17 21.99 -10.05
CA TRP A 254 7.71 21.21 -8.90
C TRP A 254 8.85 20.60 -8.09
N THR A 255 10.09 20.79 -8.53
CA THR A 255 11.29 20.25 -7.88
C THR A 255 12.17 21.44 -7.47
N ILE A 256 11.98 21.92 -6.25
CA ILE A 256 12.59 23.15 -5.75
C ILE A 256 13.66 22.79 -4.70
N TYR A 257 14.91 23.11 -5.02
CA TYR A 257 16.02 22.98 -4.09
C TYR A 257 16.21 24.27 -3.29
N SER A 258 16.58 24.15 -2.02
CA SER A 258 16.88 25.32 -1.17
C SER A 258 18.20 26.01 -1.49
N ALA A 259 19.12 25.32 -2.17
CA ALA A 259 20.46 25.79 -2.55
C ALA A 259 20.97 25.05 -3.80
N PHE A 260 21.84 25.67 -4.57
CA PHE A 260 22.45 25.12 -5.78
C PHE A 260 23.81 24.45 -5.49
N ALA A 261 24.26 23.58 -6.39
CA ALA A 261 25.59 23.00 -6.29
C ALA A 261 26.66 24.11 -6.33
N GLY A 262 27.59 24.08 -5.38
CA GLY A 262 28.59 25.11 -5.13
C GLY A 262 28.20 26.15 -4.09
N ASP A 263 26.94 26.24 -3.69
CA ASP A 263 26.52 27.16 -2.62
C ASP A 263 27.09 26.71 -1.27
N VAL A 264 27.47 27.69 -0.44
CA VAL A 264 27.94 27.47 0.93
C VAL A 264 26.72 27.27 1.84
N ALA A 265 26.41 26.02 2.17
CA ALA A 265 25.32 25.64 3.07
C ALA A 265 25.63 24.30 3.75
N GLU A 266 25.38 24.20 5.06
CA GLU A 266 25.58 22.96 5.83
C GLU A 266 24.53 21.88 5.49
N SER A 267 23.37 22.30 5.01
CA SER A 267 22.27 21.42 4.62
C SER A 267 21.55 21.94 3.40
N VAL A 268 20.99 21.02 2.62
CA VAL A 268 20.17 21.31 1.46
C VAL A 268 18.86 20.52 1.56
N SER A 269 17.75 21.16 1.19
CA SER A 269 16.43 20.55 1.16
C SER A 269 15.84 20.56 -0.24
N LEU A 270 14.93 19.62 -0.48
CA LEU A 270 14.13 19.48 -1.69
C LEU A 270 12.65 19.51 -1.30
N ASP A 271 11.92 20.45 -1.88
CA ASP A 271 10.47 20.43 -1.97
C ASP A 271 10.08 19.85 -3.34
N MET A 272 9.48 18.67 -3.32
CA MET A 272 9.08 17.94 -4.52
C MET A 272 7.57 17.80 -4.57
N ARG A 273 6.98 18.02 -5.75
CA ARG A 273 5.60 17.65 -6.07
C ARG A 273 5.58 16.82 -7.34
N ALA A 274 4.78 15.76 -7.34
CA ALA A 274 4.57 14.97 -8.55
C ALA A 274 3.13 14.48 -8.67
N ARG A 275 2.72 14.19 -9.90
CA ARG A 275 1.46 13.50 -10.18
C ARG A 275 1.70 12.00 -10.20
N VAL A 276 1.04 11.32 -9.28
CA VAL A 276 1.14 9.88 -9.09
C VAL A 276 -0.12 9.22 -9.61
N GLN A 277 0.03 8.09 -10.28
CA GLN A 277 -1.06 7.21 -10.66
C GLN A 277 -0.92 5.88 -9.96
N ALA A 278 -2.05 5.24 -9.68
CA ALA A 278 -2.07 3.88 -9.17
C ALA A 278 -3.30 3.12 -9.64
N VAL A 279 -3.20 1.80 -9.64
CA VAL A 279 -4.28 0.90 -10.04
C VAL A 279 -5.04 0.43 -8.80
N VAL A 280 -6.35 0.62 -8.82
CA VAL A 280 -7.29 0.20 -7.80
C VAL A 280 -8.24 -0.83 -8.41
N VAL A 281 -8.51 -1.89 -7.66
CA VAL A 281 -9.34 -3.02 -8.08
C VAL A 281 -10.45 -3.25 -7.06
N ASP A 282 -11.67 -3.54 -7.51
CA ASP A 282 -12.80 -3.92 -6.64
C ASP A 282 -12.76 -5.43 -6.39
N GLU A 283 -12.52 -5.83 -5.14
CA GLU A 283 -12.41 -7.24 -4.77
C GLU A 283 -13.71 -8.02 -5.01
N ARG A 284 -14.88 -7.37 -4.95
CA ARG A 284 -16.17 -8.04 -5.25
C ARG A 284 -16.22 -8.53 -6.68
N GLN A 285 -15.72 -7.72 -7.62
CA GLN A 285 -15.67 -8.08 -9.03
C GLN A 285 -14.66 -9.23 -9.25
N ALA A 286 -13.51 -9.17 -8.57
CA ALA A 286 -12.53 -10.26 -8.60
C ALA A 286 -13.12 -11.58 -8.08
N ARG A 287 -13.93 -11.56 -7.01
CA ARG A 287 -14.62 -12.75 -6.49
C ARG A 287 -15.60 -13.36 -7.50
N LEU A 288 -16.36 -12.52 -8.23
CA LEU A 288 -17.27 -12.98 -9.28
C LEU A 288 -16.53 -13.68 -10.43
N VAL A 289 -15.41 -13.11 -10.88
CA VAL A 289 -14.56 -13.71 -11.92
C VAL A 289 -13.86 -14.98 -11.41
N ALA A 290 -13.37 -14.98 -10.16
CA ALA A 290 -12.77 -16.16 -9.56
C ALA A 290 -13.78 -17.34 -9.51
N TYR A 291 -15.03 -17.05 -9.16
CA TYR A 291 -16.08 -18.07 -9.07
C TYR A 291 -16.36 -18.79 -10.40
N SER A 292 -16.26 -18.11 -11.56
CA SER A 292 -16.40 -18.81 -12.84
C SER A 292 -15.29 -19.81 -13.11
N GLY A 293 -14.08 -19.53 -12.61
CA GLY A 293 -12.94 -20.44 -12.68
C GLY A 293 -13.10 -21.69 -11.80
N LEU A 294 -14.01 -21.65 -10.81
CA LEU A 294 -14.36 -22.82 -10.00
C LEU A 294 -15.32 -23.76 -10.75
N SER A 295 -16.17 -23.22 -11.64
CA SER A 295 -17.25 -23.99 -12.30
C SER A 295 -16.79 -25.29 -12.99
N PRO A 296 -15.64 -25.36 -13.67
CA PRO A 296 -15.17 -26.61 -14.29
C PRO A 296 -14.81 -27.72 -13.30
N TYR A 297 -14.54 -27.37 -12.04
CA TYR A 297 -14.16 -28.31 -10.99
C TYR A 297 -15.36 -28.81 -10.17
N ILE A 298 -16.53 -28.20 -10.33
CA ILE A 298 -17.77 -28.64 -9.68
C ILE A 298 -18.30 -29.85 -10.47
N GLN A 299 -18.25 -31.03 -9.86
CA GLN A 299 -18.80 -32.24 -10.49
C GLN A 299 -20.33 -32.16 -10.61
N PRO A 300 -20.94 -32.81 -11.63
CA PRO A 300 -22.40 -32.84 -11.75
C PRO A 300 -23.09 -33.38 -10.50
N GLY A 301 -24.04 -32.63 -9.93
CA GLY A 301 -24.78 -32.99 -8.71
C GLY A 301 -24.22 -32.44 -7.40
N LEU A 302 -23.03 -31.81 -7.46
CA LEU A 302 -22.51 -30.97 -6.39
C LEU A 302 -23.00 -29.53 -6.55
N GLU A 303 -23.27 -28.86 -5.43
CA GLU A 303 -23.65 -27.46 -5.38
C GLU A 303 -22.75 -26.73 -4.38
N VAL A 304 -22.42 -25.48 -4.70
CA VAL A 304 -21.52 -24.66 -3.90
C VAL A 304 -22.27 -23.41 -3.50
N SER A 305 -22.36 -23.18 -2.19
CA SER A 305 -22.81 -21.89 -1.67
C SER A 305 -21.64 -20.91 -1.70
N LEU A 306 -21.86 -19.70 -2.22
CA LEU A 306 -20.87 -18.62 -2.20
C LEU A 306 -20.43 -18.25 -0.77
N ASP A 307 -21.30 -18.46 0.21
CA ASP A 307 -21.04 -18.15 1.62
C ASP A 307 -20.08 -19.17 2.28
N ASP A 308 -19.98 -20.38 1.72
CA ASP A 308 -19.08 -21.44 2.19
C ASP A 308 -17.69 -21.40 1.50
N LEU A 309 -17.49 -20.40 0.62
CA LEU A 309 -16.23 -20.15 -0.08
C LEU A 309 -15.47 -19.00 0.56
N THR A 310 -14.21 -19.26 0.90
CA THR A 310 -13.25 -18.23 1.28
C THR A 310 -12.42 -17.84 0.06
N PHE A 311 -12.46 -16.56 -0.29
CA PHE A 311 -11.66 -15.97 -1.34
C PHE A 311 -10.50 -15.22 -0.70
N THR A 312 -9.27 -15.52 -1.13
CA THR A 312 -8.07 -14.83 -0.67
C THR A 312 -7.30 -14.33 -1.88
N ARG A 313 -6.92 -13.06 -1.87
CA ARG A 313 -6.02 -12.50 -2.88
C ARG A 313 -4.62 -13.08 -2.71
N GLY A 314 -4.12 -13.71 -3.76
CA GLY A 314 -2.77 -14.22 -3.86
C GLY A 314 -1.77 -13.19 -4.38
N GLU A 315 -0.67 -13.70 -4.94
CA GLU A 315 0.43 -12.90 -5.45
C GLU A 315 0.06 -12.14 -6.74
N ILE A 316 0.67 -10.98 -6.92
CA ILE A 316 0.64 -10.25 -8.19
C ILE A 316 1.71 -10.84 -9.09
N GLN A 317 1.30 -11.36 -10.24
CA GLN A 317 2.20 -11.99 -11.20
C GLN A 317 2.82 -10.95 -12.14
N GLN A 318 2.04 -9.97 -12.58
CA GLN A 318 2.47 -8.99 -13.56
C GLN A 318 1.73 -7.67 -13.41
N ILE A 319 2.44 -6.56 -13.61
CA ILE A 319 1.90 -5.21 -13.74
C ILE A 319 2.46 -4.63 -15.03
N GLU A 320 1.59 -4.28 -15.97
CA GLU A 320 1.97 -3.64 -17.22
C GLU A 320 1.95 -2.12 -17.11
N PRO A 321 2.75 -1.38 -17.92
CA PRO A 321 2.71 0.08 -17.95
C PRO A 321 1.34 0.67 -18.34
N SER A 322 0.49 -0.13 -19.00
CA SER A 322 -0.89 0.22 -19.34
C SER A 322 -1.82 0.31 -18.11
N GLY A 323 -1.35 -0.12 -16.94
CA GLY A 323 -2.17 -0.30 -15.74
C GLY A 323 -2.90 -1.64 -15.68
N ARG A 324 -2.67 -2.53 -16.66
CA ARG A 324 -3.17 -3.90 -16.62
C ARG A 324 -2.40 -4.71 -15.57
N VAL A 325 -3.13 -5.43 -14.73
CA VAL A 325 -2.56 -6.19 -13.61
C VAL A 325 -3.07 -7.63 -13.66
N THR A 326 -2.16 -8.59 -13.57
CA THR A 326 -2.49 -10.01 -13.42
C THR A 326 -2.16 -10.45 -12.01
N PHE A 327 -3.16 -10.93 -11.28
CA PHE A 327 -3.01 -11.42 -9.91
C PHE A 327 -3.76 -12.73 -9.72
N LEU A 328 -3.34 -13.50 -8.73
CA LEU A 328 -4.02 -14.76 -8.38
C LEU A 328 -5.13 -14.52 -7.37
N MET A 329 -6.27 -15.16 -7.58
CA MET A 329 -7.29 -15.36 -6.55
C MET A 329 -7.27 -16.82 -6.12
N GLU A 330 -7.10 -17.05 -4.82
CA GLU A 330 -7.19 -18.36 -4.20
C GLU A 330 -8.59 -18.57 -3.65
N ILE A 331 -9.21 -19.69 -4.02
CA ILE A 331 -10.55 -20.08 -3.61
C ILE A 331 -10.41 -21.34 -2.77
N THR A 332 -10.86 -21.28 -1.53
CA THR A 332 -10.89 -22.44 -0.63
C THR A 332 -12.30 -22.60 -0.08
N GLY A 333 -12.84 -23.82 -0.05
CA GLY A 333 -14.14 -24.06 0.56
C GLY A 333 -14.59 -25.50 0.50
N ASN A 334 -15.77 -25.75 1.04
CA ASN A 334 -16.40 -27.07 1.02
C ASN A 334 -17.46 -27.10 -0.08
N ILE A 335 -17.36 -28.07 -0.97
CA ILE A 335 -18.36 -28.37 -2.00
C ILE A 335 -19.17 -29.56 -1.51
N ALA A 336 -20.49 -29.45 -1.45
CA ALA A 336 -21.36 -30.52 -0.97
C ALA A 336 -22.37 -30.97 -2.03
N VAL A 337 -22.91 -32.18 -1.86
CA VAL A 337 -23.98 -32.69 -2.72
C VAL A 337 -25.27 -31.88 -2.50
N SER A 338 -25.91 -31.45 -3.58
CA SER A 338 -27.24 -30.82 -3.50
C SER A 338 -28.28 -31.88 -3.16
N ILE A 339 -28.93 -31.73 -2.00
CA ILE A 339 -29.99 -32.65 -1.56
C ILE A 339 -31.30 -31.87 -1.50
N ASP A 340 -32.26 -32.21 -2.36
CA ASP A 340 -33.61 -31.63 -2.30
C ASP A 340 -34.38 -32.17 -1.08
N PRO A 341 -34.71 -31.31 -0.09
CA PRO A 341 -35.46 -31.71 1.09
C PRO A 341 -36.83 -32.33 0.76
N ASN A 342 -37.48 -31.94 -0.34
CA ASN A 342 -38.80 -32.45 -0.72
C ASN A 342 -38.70 -33.91 -1.15
N VAL A 343 -37.73 -34.25 -2.00
CA VAL A 343 -37.47 -35.62 -2.46
C VAL A 343 -37.15 -36.52 -1.27
N VAL A 344 -36.33 -36.02 -0.33
CA VAL A 344 -36.01 -36.75 0.91
C VAL A 344 -37.28 -37.08 1.70
N ARG A 345 -38.16 -36.10 1.95
CA ARG A 345 -39.41 -36.30 2.70
C ARG A 345 -40.32 -37.34 2.06
N GLU A 346 -40.50 -37.27 0.73
CA GLU A 346 -41.38 -38.19 0.01
C GLU A 346 -40.87 -39.64 0.08
N ARG A 347 -39.55 -39.85 0.01
CA ARG A 347 -38.95 -41.19 0.03
C ARG A 347 -38.98 -41.88 1.39
N ILE A 348 -38.95 -41.10 2.48
CA ILE A 348 -38.93 -41.64 3.85
C ILE A 348 -40.30 -41.64 4.53
N ALA A 349 -41.32 -41.02 3.93
CA ALA A 349 -42.68 -40.97 4.48
C ALA A 349 -43.21 -42.39 4.78
N GLY A 350 -43.76 -42.57 5.98
CA GLY A 350 -44.31 -43.84 6.45
C GLY A 350 -43.30 -44.97 6.76
N ALA A 351 -42.00 -44.77 6.50
CA ALA A 351 -40.97 -45.76 6.81
C ALA A 351 -40.70 -45.87 8.32
N SER A 352 -40.18 -47.02 8.76
CA SER A 352 -39.64 -47.13 10.13
C SER A 352 -38.35 -46.31 10.27
N VAL A 353 -38.00 -45.89 11.49
CA VAL A 353 -36.78 -45.07 11.71
C VAL A 353 -35.52 -45.76 11.16
N GLY A 354 -35.32 -47.05 11.46
CA GLY A 354 -34.16 -47.79 10.97
C GLY A 354 -34.17 -48.03 9.45
N GLU A 355 -35.35 -48.24 8.86
CA GLU A 355 -35.48 -48.38 7.41
C GLU A 355 -35.22 -47.05 6.69
N ALA A 356 -35.70 -45.93 7.24
CA ALA A 356 -35.45 -44.60 6.73
C ALA A 356 -33.95 -44.27 6.76
N GLN A 357 -33.26 -44.55 7.88
CA GLN A 357 -31.81 -44.36 7.97
C GLN A 357 -31.06 -45.18 6.92
N GLN A 358 -31.39 -46.46 6.77
CA GLN A 358 -30.76 -47.32 5.75
C GLN A 358 -31.04 -46.86 4.31
N ARG A 359 -32.26 -46.38 4.02
CA ARG A 359 -32.59 -45.81 2.70
C ARG A 359 -31.79 -44.55 2.43
N LEU A 360 -31.73 -43.62 3.38
CA LEU A 360 -30.98 -42.38 3.23
C LEU A 360 -29.49 -42.65 3.00
N GLN A 361 -28.88 -43.56 3.77
CA GLN A 361 -27.47 -43.92 3.61
C GLN A 361 -27.16 -44.64 2.29
N ARG A 362 -28.14 -45.35 1.70
CA ARG A 362 -27.94 -46.08 0.45
C ARG A 362 -28.16 -45.21 -0.79
N GLU A 363 -29.12 -44.29 -0.71
CA GLU A 363 -29.59 -43.51 -1.85
C GLU A 363 -28.96 -42.12 -1.93
N LEU A 364 -28.48 -41.57 -0.81
CA LEU A 364 -27.82 -40.27 -0.75
C LEU A 364 -26.33 -40.44 -0.43
N LEU A 365 -25.51 -39.58 -1.03
CA LEU A 365 -24.11 -39.41 -0.67
C LEU A 365 -24.03 -38.55 0.60
N LEU A 366 -23.98 -39.21 1.76
CA LEU A 366 -23.87 -38.59 3.08
C LEU A 366 -22.46 -38.73 3.64
N ASP A 367 -22.10 -37.90 4.60
CA ASP A 367 -20.85 -38.01 5.36
C ASP A 367 -20.80 -39.36 6.12
N PRO A 368 -19.78 -40.20 5.89
CA PRO A 368 -19.66 -41.50 6.56
C PRO A 368 -19.48 -41.39 8.08
N ASP A 369 -18.95 -40.28 8.59
CA ASP A 369 -18.71 -40.07 10.03
C ASP A 369 -19.92 -39.46 10.75
N ARG A 370 -20.91 -38.94 10.00
CA ARG A 370 -22.13 -38.32 10.53
C ARG A 370 -23.39 -38.98 9.95
N PRO A 371 -23.85 -40.10 10.55
CA PRO A 371 -25.06 -40.76 10.07
C PRO A 371 -26.32 -39.90 10.27
N PRO A 372 -27.35 -40.08 9.42
CA PRO A 372 -28.57 -39.29 9.49
C PRO A 372 -29.32 -39.48 10.82
N GLN A 373 -29.62 -38.37 11.49
CA GLN A 373 -30.35 -38.36 12.76
C GLN A 373 -31.84 -38.17 12.50
N ILE A 374 -32.67 -38.99 13.13
CA ILE A 374 -34.12 -38.98 12.95
C ILE A 374 -34.79 -38.92 14.32
N ASP A 375 -35.42 -37.78 14.60
CA ASP A 375 -36.21 -37.57 15.81
C ASP A 375 -37.70 -37.58 15.49
N THR A 376 -38.46 -38.48 16.11
CA THR A 376 -39.92 -38.56 15.94
C THR A 376 -40.64 -38.04 17.19
N TRP A 377 -41.77 -37.38 16.96
CA TRP A 377 -42.69 -36.97 18.01
C TRP A 377 -44.10 -37.48 17.67
N PRO A 378 -44.78 -38.18 18.59
CA PRO A 378 -44.30 -38.61 19.91
C PRO A 378 -43.22 -39.71 19.82
N GLY A 379 -42.22 -39.70 20.71
CA GLY A 379 -41.06 -40.62 20.62
C GLY A 379 -41.36 -42.12 20.77
N TRP A 380 -42.57 -42.50 21.19
CA TRP A 380 -43.05 -43.89 21.17
C TRP A 380 -43.49 -44.37 19.78
N TYR A 381 -43.63 -43.44 18.82
CA TYR A 381 -44.00 -43.70 17.44
C TYR A 381 -42.74 -44.03 16.63
N GLY A 382 -42.41 -45.32 16.52
CA GLY A 382 -41.21 -45.83 15.81
C GLY A 382 -41.26 -45.75 14.28
N ARG A 383 -42.12 -44.89 13.74
CA ARG A 383 -42.35 -44.69 12.30
C ARG A 383 -42.46 -43.22 11.96
N LEU A 384 -42.03 -42.88 10.75
CA LEU A 384 -42.17 -41.55 10.20
C LEU A 384 -43.64 -41.25 9.84
N PRO A 385 -44.06 -39.98 9.92
CA PRO A 385 -45.39 -39.55 9.47
C PRO A 385 -45.67 -39.99 8.02
N LEU A 386 -46.92 -40.36 7.73
CA LEU A 386 -47.36 -40.69 6.38
C LEU A 386 -47.48 -39.46 5.48
N LEU A 387 -47.71 -38.29 6.08
CA LEU A 387 -47.82 -37.02 5.37
C LEU A 387 -46.42 -36.36 5.30
N PRO A 388 -45.83 -36.19 4.11
CA PRO A 388 -44.48 -35.61 3.96
C PRO A 388 -44.33 -34.21 4.58
N VAL A 389 -45.42 -33.43 4.62
CA VAL A 389 -45.46 -32.08 5.22
C VAL A 389 -45.18 -32.08 6.74
N ARG A 390 -45.27 -33.24 7.40
CA ARG A 390 -44.95 -33.41 8.83
C ARG A 390 -43.50 -33.82 9.07
N ILE A 391 -42.71 -33.94 8.02
CA ILE A 391 -41.30 -34.30 8.09
C ILE A 391 -40.49 -33.03 7.80
N THR A 392 -39.76 -32.53 8.79
CA THR A 392 -38.83 -31.42 8.61
C THR A 392 -37.46 -31.99 8.31
N VAL A 393 -36.85 -31.60 7.19
CA VAL A 393 -35.49 -32.00 6.83
C VAL A 393 -34.57 -30.82 7.07
N ARG A 394 -33.52 -31.03 7.87
CA ARG A 394 -32.45 -30.07 8.15
C ARG A 394 -31.18 -30.59 7.51
N ILE A 395 -30.55 -29.76 6.69
CA ILE A 395 -29.25 -30.03 6.09
C ILE A 395 -28.23 -29.27 6.92
N GLU A 396 -27.33 -29.99 7.58
CA GLU A 396 -26.22 -29.39 8.32
C GLU A 396 -25.00 -29.30 7.41
N THR A 397 -24.30 -28.17 7.46
CA THR A 397 -23.00 -28.03 6.81
C THR A 397 -21.97 -28.92 7.51
N PRO A 398 -21.14 -29.66 6.76
CA PRO A 398 -20.12 -30.54 7.32
C PRO A 398 -19.05 -29.80 8.13
#